data_AF-A0A269PIW4-F1
#
_entry.id   AF-A0A269PIW4-F1
#
_cell.length_a   1.000
_cell.length_b   1.000
_cell.length_c   1.000
_cell.angle_alpha   90.00
_cell.angle_beta   90.00
_cell.angle_gamma   90.00
#
_symmetry.space_group_name_H-M   'P 1'
#
loop_
_entity.id
_entity.type
_entity.pdbx_description
1 polymer ?
#
loop_
_entity_poly.entity_id
_entity_poly.type
_entity_poly.pdbx_seq_one_letter_code
_entity_poly.pdbx_strand_id
1 'polypeptide(L)'
;MPASYGTQLSNLYHSIVCSNFSIKQTAQAKTILSAFSITTTPPNKLKPIQMVPHFDSTANKQYAVIHYLCDKAHGGTSFYRHKSTGFERITEQKISQYGQVLKQQALAENLHLKAQYIEGDTPLFERIFSVEAKMNRAIIFPSNMLHSGNIKPEAGLISCPKKGRLTVSSFIVIE
;
A
#
# COMPACT_ATOMS: atom_id res chain seq x y z
N MET A 1 -7.81 -10.96 13.16
CA MET A 1 -8.45 -9.82 13.86
C MET A 1 -9.75 -10.31 14.49
N PRO A 2 -10.23 -9.72 15.60
CA PRO A 2 -11.58 -10.00 16.08
C PRO A 2 -12.59 -9.79 14.95
N ALA A 3 -13.59 -10.65 14.84
CA ALA A 3 -14.58 -10.58 13.75
C ALA A 3 -15.28 -9.21 13.70
N SER A 4 -15.51 -8.58 14.86
CA SER A 4 -16.12 -7.27 14.98
C SER A 4 -15.28 -6.12 14.39
N TYR A 5 -13.95 -6.27 14.29
CA TYR A 5 -13.07 -5.20 13.80
C TYR A 5 -13.40 -4.83 12.36
N GLY A 6 -13.56 -5.81 11.47
CA GLY A 6 -13.87 -5.55 10.06
C GLY A 6 -15.22 -4.86 9.89
N THR A 7 -16.25 -5.33 10.59
CA THR A 7 -17.58 -4.71 10.56
C THR A 7 -17.55 -3.27 11.05
N GLN A 8 -16.89 -3.00 12.18
CA GLN A 8 -16.76 -1.65 12.72
C GLN A 8 -15.96 -0.74 11.78
N LEU A 9 -14.90 -1.26 11.17
CA LEU A 9 -14.07 -0.52 10.23
C LEU A 9 -14.85 -0.12 8.97
N SER A 10 -15.61 -1.05 8.38
CA SER A 10 -16.49 -0.75 7.25
C SER A 10 -17.54 0.30 7.61
N ASN A 11 -18.19 0.17 8.76
CA ASN A 11 -19.23 1.12 9.21
C ASN A 11 -18.64 2.51 9.47
N LEU A 12 -17.48 2.58 10.13
CA LEU A 12 -16.82 3.84 10.47
C LEU A 12 -16.38 4.61 9.23
N TYR A 13 -15.83 3.91 8.22
CA TYR A 13 -15.26 4.56 7.05
C TYR A 13 -16.19 4.64 5.84
N HIS A 14 -17.37 4.02 5.90
CA HIS A 14 -18.34 4.01 4.79
C HIS A 14 -18.61 5.41 4.25
N SER A 15 -19.05 6.34 5.10
CA SER A 15 -19.41 7.70 4.67
C SER A 15 -18.21 8.46 4.10
N ILE A 16 -17.02 8.29 4.70
CA ILE A 16 -15.78 8.92 4.25
C ILE A 16 -15.40 8.42 2.86
N VAL A 17 -15.42 7.10 2.65
CA VAL A 17 -15.11 6.50 1.35
C VAL A 17 -16.12 6.97 0.31
N CYS A 18 -17.41 6.88 0.60
CA CYS A 18 -18.44 7.23 -0.37
C CYS A 18 -18.38 8.71 -0.76
N SER A 19 -18.21 9.63 0.20
CA SER A 19 -18.11 11.06 -0.08
C SER A 19 -16.84 11.46 -0.83
N ASN A 20 -15.69 10.85 -0.54
CA ASN A 20 -14.41 11.23 -1.17
C ASN A 20 -14.16 10.56 -2.53
N PHE A 21 -14.85 9.46 -2.83
CA PHE A 21 -14.70 8.72 -4.09
C PHE A 21 -15.94 8.79 -4.98
N SER A 22 -16.83 9.76 -4.74
CA SER A 22 -18.05 9.99 -5.52
C SER A 22 -18.94 8.74 -5.66
N ILE A 23 -19.02 7.94 -4.59
CA ILE A 23 -19.86 6.74 -4.54
C ILE A 23 -21.19 7.11 -3.88
N LYS A 24 -22.28 6.50 -4.34
CA LYS A 24 -23.61 6.69 -3.73
C LYS A 24 -23.59 6.24 -2.27
N GLN A 25 -24.14 7.04 -1.38
CA GLN A 25 -24.22 6.70 0.06
C GLN A 25 -25.08 5.46 0.35
N THR A 26 -25.90 5.03 -0.60
CA THR A 26 -26.70 3.79 -0.49
C THR A 26 -25.87 2.53 -0.75
N ALA A 27 -24.64 2.65 -1.26
CA ALA A 27 -23.77 1.52 -1.52
C ALA A 27 -23.39 0.81 -0.21
N GLN A 28 -23.18 -0.50 -0.26
CA GLN A 28 -22.79 -1.26 0.94
C GLN A 28 -21.28 -1.33 1.04
N ALA A 29 -20.73 -1.22 2.26
CA ALA A 29 -19.31 -1.44 2.51
C ALA A 29 -19.10 -2.77 3.23
N LYS A 30 -18.23 -3.62 2.67
CA LYS A 30 -17.89 -4.92 3.23
C LYS A 30 -16.39 -5.06 3.39
N THR A 31 -15.93 -5.42 4.59
CA THR A 31 -14.53 -5.76 4.81
C THR A 31 -14.26 -7.18 4.29
N ILE A 32 -13.26 -7.33 3.42
CA ILE A 32 -12.81 -8.64 2.92
C ILE A 32 -11.84 -9.28 3.92
N LEU A 33 -10.87 -8.51 4.38
CA LEU A 33 -9.75 -8.98 5.20
C LEU A 33 -9.32 -7.88 6.16
N SER A 34 -8.82 -8.28 7.31
CA SER A 34 -8.07 -7.42 8.23
C SER A 34 -7.02 -8.24 8.95
N ALA A 35 -5.76 -7.83 8.84
CA ALA A 35 -4.63 -8.54 9.43
C ALA A 35 -3.61 -7.58 10.03
N PHE A 36 -3.02 -7.98 11.16
CA PHE A 36 -1.81 -7.34 11.66
C PHE A 36 -0.64 -7.68 10.73
N SER A 37 0.22 -6.70 10.51
CA SER A 37 1.50 -6.87 9.81
C SER A 37 2.58 -6.13 10.56
N ILE A 38 3.75 -6.77 10.69
CA ILE A 38 4.94 -6.17 11.27
C ILE A 38 6.10 -6.33 10.29
N THR A 39 6.76 -5.22 9.97
CA THR A 39 7.85 -5.23 9.00
C THR A 39 9.16 -5.66 9.66
N THR A 40 9.70 -6.81 9.25
CA THR A 40 10.92 -7.41 9.81
C THR A 40 11.94 -7.84 8.75
N THR A 41 11.61 -7.74 7.47
CA THR A 41 12.46 -8.25 6.38
C THR A 41 13.64 -7.31 6.12
N PRO A 42 14.90 -7.77 6.25
CA PRO A 42 16.05 -6.92 5.93
C PRO A 42 16.20 -6.74 4.41
N PRO A 43 16.83 -5.63 3.95
CA PRO A 43 17.00 -5.32 2.53
C PRO A 43 17.59 -6.48 1.69
N ASN A 44 18.61 -7.15 2.20
CA ASN A 44 19.26 -8.28 1.52
C ASN A 44 18.40 -9.55 1.37
N LYS A 45 17.21 -9.59 2.00
CA LYS A 45 16.23 -10.67 1.85
C LYS A 45 14.99 -10.26 1.04
N LEU A 46 14.99 -9.05 0.49
CA LEU A 46 13.88 -8.59 -0.35
C LEU A 46 13.84 -9.36 -1.66
N LYS A 47 12.62 -9.75 -2.06
CA LYS A 47 12.33 -10.16 -3.42
C LYS A 47 12.19 -8.91 -4.31
N PRO A 48 12.49 -8.99 -5.62
CA PRO A 48 12.35 -7.84 -6.53
C PRO A 48 11.00 -7.13 -6.47
N ILE A 49 9.90 -7.87 -6.28
CA ILE A 49 8.55 -7.29 -6.17
C ILE A 49 8.37 -6.41 -4.92
N GLN A 50 9.18 -6.61 -3.87
CA GLN A 50 9.15 -5.80 -2.63
C GLN A 50 9.98 -4.52 -2.75
N MET A 51 10.67 -4.33 -3.88
CA MET A 51 11.57 -3.21 -4.14
C MET A 51 10.92 -2.14 -5.02
N VAL A 52 9.70 -2.37 -5.48
CA VAL A 52 8.93 -1.46 -6.33
C VAL A 52 7.54 -1.22 -5.74
N PRO A 53 6.83 -0.15 -6.13
CA PRO A 53 5.44 0.05 -5.75
C PRO A 53 4.56 -1.12 -6.23
N HIS A 54 3.62 -1.53 -5.40
CA HIS A 54 2.67 -2.59 -5.68
C HIS A 54 1.24 -2.06 -5.63
N PHE A 55 0.30 -2.94 -5.97
CA PHE A 55 -1.14 -2.74 -5.83
C PHE A 55 -1.73 -4.06 -5.34
N ASP A 56 -2.87 -4.03 -4.64
CA ASP A 56 -3.45 -5.21 -3.98
C ASP A 56 -4.50 -5.93 -4.83
N SER A 57 -5.10 -5.22 -5.79
CA SER A 57 -6.18 -5.72 -6.65
C SER A 57 -6.30 -4.83 -7.89
N THR A 58 -6.88 -5.34 -8.97
CA THR A 58 -7.25 -4.55 -10.14
C THR A 58 -8.64 -3.91 -10.03
N ALA A 59 -9.44 -4.32 -9.03
CA ALA A 59 -10.83 -3.92 -8.86
C ALA A 59 -10.98 -2.43 -8.53
N ASN A 60 -11.90 -1.75 -9.24
CA ASN A 60 -12.15 -0.32 -9.04
C ASN A 60 -12.93 0.02 -7.75
N LYS A 61 -13.64 -0.96 -7.20
CA LYS A 61 -14.50 -0.79 -6.02
C LYS A 61 -13.86 -1.29 -4.71
N GLN A 62 -12.57 -1.67 -4.75
CA GLN A 62 -11.84 -2.11 -3.56
C GLN A 62 -10.91 -1.00 -3.06
N TYR A 63 -10.90 -0.81 -1.75
CA TYR A 63 -10.11 0.19 -1.05
C TYR A 63 -9.24 -0.47 0.02
N ALA A 64 -7.97 -0.12 0.06
CA ALA A 64 -7.04 -0.50 1.10
C ALA A 64 -7.13 0.49 2.25
N VAL A 65 -7.07 -0.03 3.48
CA VAL A 65 -6.95 0.75 4.71
C VAL A 65 -5.69 0.32 5.43
N ILE A 66 -4.79 1.28 5.67
CA ILE A 66 -3.60 1.05 6.49
C ILE A 66 -3.77 1.83 7.77
N HIS A 67 -3.92 1.11 8.88
CA HIS A 67 -4.00 1.67 10.22
C HIS A 67 -2.65 1.52 10.91
N TYR A 68 -1.98 2.64 11.17
CA TYR A 68 -0.67 2.66 11.82
C TYR A 68 -0.79 2.51 13.35
N LEU A 69 -0.07 1.53 13.88
CA LEU A 69 0.10 1.31 15.32
C LEU A 69 1.55 1.57 15.73
N CYS A 70 2.19 2.49 15.00
CA CYS A 70 3.57 2.94 15.15
C CYS A 70 3.63 4.44 14.81
N ASP A 71 4.73 5.08 15.17
CA ASP A 71 4.96 6.50 14.88
C ASP A 71 5.73 6.73 13.57
N LYS A 72 6.00 8.00 13.27
CA LYS A 72 6.66 8.45 12.05
C LYS A 72 8.11 7.97 11.91
N ALA A 73 8.79 7.56 12.99
CA ALA A 73 10.14 7.02 12.90
C ALA A 73 10.19 5.71 12.09
N HIS A 74 9.03 5.03 11.98
CA HIS A 74 8.86 3.85 11.14
C HIS A 74 8.39 4.19 9.71
N GLY A 75 8.43 5.47 9.32
CA GLY A 75 8.15 5.95 7.98
C GLY A 75 6.67 6.25 7.74
N GLY A 76 6.03 5.50 6.84
CA GLY A 76 4.69 5.81 6.35
C GLY A 76 4.30 4.99 5.13
N THR A 77 3.51 5.58 4.23
CA THR A 77 3.16 5.03 2.92
C THR A 77 3.28 6.11 1.86
N SER A 78 3.91 5.77 0.74
CA SER A 78 3.97 6.63 -0.45
C SER A 78 3.17 6.03 -1.59
N PHE A 79 2.72 6.92 -2.48
CA PHE A 79 1.98 6.61 -3.69
C PHE A 79 2.78 7.07 -4.89
N TYR A 80 2.63 6.35 -6.00
CA TYR A 80 3.55 6.46 -7.12
C TYR A 80 2.83 6.52 -8.46
N ARG A 81 3.51 7.16 -9.42
CA ARG A 81 3.22 7.05 -10.84
C ARG A 81 4.35 6.29 -11.51
N HIS A 82 4.00 5.31 -12.33
CA HIS A 82 4.96 4.64 -13.19
C HIS A 82 5.31 5.56 -14.37
N LYS A 83 6.58 5.95 -14.49
CA LYS A 83 7.03 7.02 -15.40
C LYS A 83 6.77 6.67 -16.87
N SER A 84 7.07 5.44 -17.27
CA SER A 84 6.96 5.02 -18.68
C SER A 84 5.52 4.91 -19.17
N THR A 85 4.58 4.49 -18.32
CA THR A 85 3.18 4.30 -18.73
C THR A 85 2.26 5.44 -18.28
N GLY A 86 2.75 6.33 -17.40
CA GLY A 86 1.94 7.36 -16.74
C GLY A 86 0.89 6.79 -15.77
N PHE A 87 0.94 5.49 -15.46
CA PHE A 87 -0.09 4.85 -14.63
C PHE A 87 0.15 5.08 -13.14
N GLU A 88 -0.89 5.49 -12.44
CA GLU A 88 -0.96 5.56 -10.98
C GLU A 88 -1.86 4.45 -10.41
N ARG A 89 -2.83 4.01 -11.21
CA ARG A 89 -3.77 2.93 -10.89
C ARG A 89 -3.69 1.83 -11.95
N ILE A 90 -3.59 0.60 -11.49
CA ILE A 90 -3.51 -0.61 -12.32
C ILE A 90 -4.87 -1.30 -12.34
N THR A 91 -5.66 -1.05 -13.37
CA THR A 91 -6.95 -1.72 -13.59
C THR A 91 -6.77 -3.01 -14.38
N GLU A 92 -7.84 -3.79 -14.52
CA GLU A 92 -7.84 -5.04 -15.28
C GLU A 92 -7.38 -4.82 -16.74
N GLN A 93 -7.76 -3.71 -17.35
CA GLN A 93 -7.36 -3.36 -18.71
C GLN A 93 -5.88 -2.97 -18.82
N LYS A 94 -5.27 -2.52 -17.72
CA LYS A 94 -3.90 -1.98 -17.70
C LYS A 94 -2.85 -2.99 -17.24
N ILE A 95 -3.24 -4.03 -16.50
CA ILE A 95 -2.30 -4.93 -15.81
C ILE A 95 -1.36 -5.65 -16.77
N SER A 96 -1.85 -6.11 -17.92
CA SER A 96 -1.04 -6.84 -18.90
C SER A 96 0.08 -5.95 -19.46
N GLN A 97 -0.27 -4.76 -19.97
CA GLN A 97 0.69 -3.77 -20.47
C GLN A 97 1.67 -3.35 -19.37
N TYR A 98 1.17 -3.02 -18.18
CA TYR A 98 2.00 -2.59 -17.05
C TYR A 98 3.02 -3.66 -16.65
N GLY A 99 2.58 -4.91 -16.49
CA GLY A 99 3.44 -6.01 -16.05
C GLY A 99 4.53 -6.33 -17.07
N GLN A 100 4.22 -6.27 -18.37
CA GLN A 100 5.21 -6.48 -19.44
C GLN A 100 6.29 -5.41 -19.42
N VAL A 101 5.90 -4.13 -19.39
CA VAL A 101 6.84 -2.99 -19.38
C VAL A 101 7.69 -3.00 -18.10
N LEU A 102 7.06 -3.15 -16.93
CA LEU A 102 7.77 -3.18 -15.65
C LEU A 102 8.81 -4.29 -15.60
N LYS A 103 8.49 -5.49 -16.11
CA LYS A 103 9.43 -6.61 -16.13
C LYS A 103 10.67 -6.30 -16.97
N GLN A 104 10.48 -5.72 -18.16
CA GLN A 104 11.60 -5.34 -19.04
C GLN A 104 12.48 -4.28 -18.38
N GLN A 105 11.86 -3.25 -17.80
CA GLN A 105 12.59 -2.16 -17.15
C GLN A 105 13.30 -2.59 -15.87
N ALA A 106 12.69 -3.45 -15.05
CA ALA A 106 13.31 -3.98 -13.84
C ALA A 106 14.59 -4.80 -14.13
N LEU A 107 14.62 -5.51 -15.27
CA LEU A 107 15.81 -6.21 -15.74
C LEU A 107 16.87 -5.23 -16.24
N ALA A 108 16.49 -4.24 -17.06
CA ALA A 108 17.41 -3.22 -17.56
C ALA A 108 18.08 -2.40 -16.44
N GLU A 109 17.32 -2.05 -15.40
CA GLU A 109 17.80 -1.33 -14.22
C GLU A 109 18.56 -2.23 -13.22
N ASN A 110 18.68 -3.53 -13.50
CA ASN A 110 19.32 -4.51 -12.62
C ASN A 110 18.82 -4.43 -11.17
N LEU A 111 17.50 -4.22 -10.97
CA LEU A 111 16.94 -4.01 -9.63
C LEU A 111 17.33 -5.14 -8.67
N HIS A 112 17.34 -6.38 -9.13
CA HIS A 112 17.74 -7.55 -8.36
C HIS A 112 19.16 -7.49 -7.76
N LEU A 113 20.08 -6.68 -8.30
CA LEU A 113 21.44 -6.54 -7.79
C LEU A 113 21.55 -5.53 -6.63
N LYS A 114 20.54 -4.67 -6.44
CA LYS A 114 20.55 -3.58 -5.45
C LYS A 114 19.35 -3.70 -4.52
N ALA A 115 19.30 -4.81 -3.77
CA ALA A 115 18.18 -5.12 -2.89
C ALA A 115 17.97 -4.03 -1.83
N GLN A 116 16.90 -3.25 -1.98
CA GLN A 116 16.55 -2.13 -1.12
C GLN A 116 15.05 -1.88 -1.14
N TYR A 117 14.55 -1.28 -0.07
CA TYR A 117 13.20 -0.70 -0.09
C TYR A 117 13.20 0.53 -1.00
N ILE A 118 12.11 0.74 -1.71
CA ILE A 118 11.93 1.97 -2.48
C ILE A 118 11.86 3.18 -1.55
N GLU A 119 12.60 4.23 -1.90
CA GLU A 119 12.59 5.51 -1.21
C GLU A 119 12.60 6.65 -2.23
N GLY A 120 11.63 7.56 -2.12
CA GLY A 120 11.52 8.70 -3.03
C GLY A 120 11.29 8.29 -4.47
N ASP A 121 11.81 9.10 -5.39
CA ASP A 121 11.75 8.80 -6.82
C ASP A 121 12.81 7.76 -7.21
N THR A 122 12.49 6.97 -8.22
CA THR A 122 13.41 6.01 -8.84
C THR A 122 13.46 6.23 -10.35
N PRO A 123 14.36 5.59 -11.10
CA PRO A 123 14.32 5.63 -12.56
C PRO A 123 12.95 5.23 -13.14
N LEU A 124 12.23 4.31 -12.49
CA LEU A 124 10.96 3.75 -13.00
C LEU A 124 9.72 4.45 -12.44
N PHE A 125 9.81 5.01 -11.23
CA PHE A 125 8.65 5.55 -10.51
C PHE A 125 8.90 6.97 -10.01
N GLU A 126 7.87 7.80 -10.11
CA GLU A 126 7.77 9.11 -9.49
C GLU A 126 6.90 8.99 -8.23
N ARG A 127 7.35 9.51 -7.09
CA ARG A 127 6.55 9.59 -5.88
C ARG A 127 5.63 10.81 -5.97
N ILE A 128 4.34 10.57 -6.10
CA ILE A 128 3.33 11.62 -6.28
C ILE A 128 2.72 12.10 -4.96
N PHE A 129 2.74 11.27 -3.92
CA PHE A 129 2.22 11.63 -2.60
C PHE A 129 2.84 10.76 -1.51
N SER A 130 2.88 11.27 -0.28
CA SER A 130 3.37 10.51 0.88
C SER A 130 2.64 10.92 2.15
N VAL A 131 2.34 9.92 2.99
CA VAL A 131 1.76 10.12 4.31
C VAL A 131 2.65 9.48 5.36
N GLU A 132 3.07 10.27 6.33
CA GLU A 132 3.80 9.76 7.50
C GLU A 132 2.90 8.89 8.38
N ALA A 133 3.48 7.81 8.89
CA ALA A 133 2.88 7.02 9.96
C ALA A 133 2.66 7.89 11.19
N LYS A 134 1.52 7.70 11.85
CA LYS A 134 1.21 8.31 13.13
C LYS A 134 0.39 7.31 13.93
N MET A 135 0.70 7.15 15.21
CA MET A 135 -0.04 6.26 16.08
C MET A 135 -1.55 6.51 15.95
N ASN A 136 -2.31 5.45 15.71
CA ASN A 136 -3.77 5.45 15.57
C ASN A 136 -4.30 6.26 14.37
N ARG A 137 -3.47 6.52 13.35
CA ARG A 137 -3.91 7.08 12.07
C ARG A 137 -4.25 5.96 11.10
N ALA A 138 -5.40 6.06 10.44
CA ALA A 138 -5.72 5.26 9.27
C ALA A 138 -5.62 6.11 8.00
N ILE A 139 -5.12 5.52 6.93
CA ILE A 139 -5.20 6.05 5.57
C ILE A 139 -6.03 5.11 4.71
N ILE A 140 -6.79 5.66 3.76
CA ILE A 140 -7.69 4.91 2.88
C ILE A 140 -7.44 5.34 1.45
N PHE A 141 -7.27 4.39 0.55
CA PHE A 141 -7.01 4.64 -0.86
C PHE A 141 -7.49 3.48 -1.73
N PRO A 142 -7.71 3.68 -3.05
CA PRO A 142 -8.07 2.57 -3.94
C PRO A 142 -7.00 1.48 -3.94
N SER A 143 -7.37 0.22 -3.74
CA SER A 143 -6.43 -0.92 -3.70
C SER A 143 -5.63 -1.11 -4.98
N ASN A 144 -6.13 -0.58 -6.09
CA ASN A 144 -5.45 -0.64 -7.38
C ASN A 144 -4.47 0.53 -7.61
N MET A 145 -4.25 1.40 -6.63
CA MET A 145 -3.26 2.47 -6.69
C MET A 145 -1.85 1.95 -6.37
N LEU A 146 -0.86 2.39 -7.15
CA LEU A 146 0.54 2.05 -6.92
C LEU A 146 1.04 2.70 -5.63
N HIS A 147 1.49 1.87 -4.69
CA HIS A 147 1.91 2.31 -3.38
C HIS A 147 3.01 1.44 -2.79
N SER A 148 3.71 1.97 -1.80
CA SER A 148 4.68 1.23 -1.01
C SER A 148 4.80 1.81 0.39
N GLY A 149 5.13 0.95 1.36
CA GLY A 149 5.52 1.42 2.69
C GLY A 149 6.87 2.14 2.61
N ASN A 150 6.98 3.29 3.27
CA ASN A 150 8.26 3.99 3.43
C ASN A 150 9.07 3.28 4.53
N ILE A 151 9.49 2.04 4.29
CA ILE A 151 10.17 1.26 5.33
C ILE A 151 11.53 1.90 5.62
N LYS A 152 11.85 2.05 6.89
CA LYS A 152 13.13 2.58 7.40
C LYS A 152 13.94 1.46 8.06
N PRO A 153 14.75 0.70 7.30
CA PRO A 153 15.56 -0.39 7.86
C PRO A 153 16.48 0.03 9.01
N GLU A 154 16.95 1.28 8.98
CA GLU A 154 17.77 1.90 10.02
C GLU A 154 17.06 1.98 11.38
N ALA A 155 15.73 1.94 11.41
CA ALA A 155 14.94 1.84 12.64
C ALA A 155 14.93 0.41 13.24
N GLY A 156 15.67 -0.54 12.66
CA GLY A 156 16.00 -1.84 13.25
C GLY A 156 15.07 -3.00 12.89
N LEU A 157 14.01 -2.79 12.11
CA LEU A 157 13.09 -3.85 11.62
C LEU A 157 12.59 -4.79 12.74
N ILE A 158 12.24 -4.17 13.87
CA ILE A 158 12.01 -4.83 15.14
C ILE A 158 10.72 -5.67 15.10
N SER A 159 10.79 -6.94 15.50
CA SER A 159 9.63 -7.86 15.54
C SER A 159 8.70 -7.67 16.74
N CYS A 160 9.10 -6.87 17.73
CA CYS A 160 8.29 -6.54 18.90
C CYS A 160 7.13 -5.58 18.50
N PRO A 161 5.85 -5.95 18.68
CA PRO A 161 4.71 -5.11 18.26
C PRO A 161 4.66 -3.72 18.89
N LYS A 162 5.25 -3.52 20.08
CA LYS A 162 5.29 -2.23 20.78
C LYS A 162 6.37 -1.28 20.25
N LYS A 163 7.36 -1.81 19.52
CA LYS A 163 8.57 -1.07 19.10
C LYS A 163 8.80 -1.12 17.58
N GLY A 164 8.16 -2.05 16.89
CA GLY A 164 8.30 -2.24 15.45
C GLY A 164 7.28 -1.44 14.66
N ARG A 165 7.44 -1.47 13.33
CA ARG A 165 6.45 -0.94 12.39
C ARG A 165 5.24 -1.87 12.32
N LEU A 166 4.37 -1.78 13.34
CA LEU A 166 3.11 -2.50 13.38
C LEU A 166 2.03 -1.71 12.64
N THR A 167 1.30 -2.39 11.75
CA THR A 167 0.11 -1.87 11.08
C THR A 167 -1.00 -2.90 11.11
N VAL A 168 -2.24 -2.44 10.95
CA VAL A 168 -3.36 -3.29 10.48
C VAL A 168 -3.62 -2.93 9.03
N SER A 169 -3.55 -3.93 8.15
CA SER A 169 -3.96 -3.79 6.75
C SER A 169 -5.35 -4.40 6.60
N SER A 170 -6.27 -3.63 6.05
CA SER A 170 -7.66 -4.03 5.80
C SER A 170 -8.07 -3.70 4.37
N PHE A 171 -9.04 -4.44 3.85
CA PHE A 171 -9.63 -4.18 2.54
C PHE A 171 -11.14 -4.04 2.64
N ILE A 172 -11.68 -2.96 2.09
CA ILE A 172 -13.12 -2.69 2.00
C ILE A 172 -13.52 -2.77 0.53
N VAL A 173 -14.58 -3.52 0.21
CA VAL A 173 -15.27 -3.43 -1.08
C VAL A 173 -16.53 -2.64 -0.89
N ILE A 174 -16.79 -1.75 -1.85
CA ILE A 174 -18.05 -1.04 -1.97
C ILE A 174 -18.90 -1.74 -3.04
N GLU A 175 -20.13 -2.10 -2.71
CA GLU A 175 -21.06 -2.80 -3.60
C GLU A 175 -22.20 -1.87 -4.04
#